data_AF-Q6CFG3-F1
#
_entry.id   AF-Q6CFG3-F1
#
_cell.length_a   1.000
_cell.length_b   1.000
_cell.length_c   1.000
_cell.angle_alpha   90.00
_cell.angle_beta   90.00
_cell.angle_gamma   90.00
#
_symmetry.space_group_name_H-M   'P 1'
#
loop_
_entity.id
_entity.type
_entity.pdbx_description
1 polymer ?
#
loop_
_entity_poly.entity_id
_entity_poly.type
_entity_poly.pdbx_seq_one_letter_code
_entity_poly.pdbx_strand_id
1 'polypeptide(L)'
;MRPTVILTCAAAAHAQIFGNFFNQMLKKEFAVEESWHNQEYHKVSCDNGHVCPDTLTCVNSPLECPCQFPASEIKCVYPDKSGYVCISKPGDGYDGSDASSKAEDGKRDCAWVNKAFRGEL
;
A
#
# COMPACT_ATOMS: atom_id res chain seq x y z
N MET A 1 -65.67 9.29 39.89
CA MET A 1 -64.84 8.40 39.04
C MET A 1 -64.09 9.28 38.05
N ARG A 2 -62.77 9.44 38.18
CA ARG A 2 -61.92 10.17 37.22
C ARG A 2 -60.78 9.24 36.81
N PRO A 3 -60.75 8.72 35.57
CA PRO A 3 -59.56 8.09 35.04
C PRO A 3 -58.66 9.18 34.45
N THR A 4 -57.47 9.31 35.03
CA THR A 4 -56.39 10.19 34.57
C THR A 4 -55.88 9.69 33.22
N VAL A 5 -55.98 10.51 32.17
CA VAL A 5 -55.43 10.23 30.83
C VAL A 5 -53.93 10.51 30.86
N ILE A 6 -53.11 9.46 30.80
CA ILE A 6 -51.66 9.58 30.64
C ILE A 6 -51.37 9.79 29.16
N LEU A 7 -51.11 11.04 28.79
CA LEU A 7 -50.68 11.46 27.45
C LEU A 7 -49.15 11.38 27.36
N THR A 8 -48.60 10.24 26.95
CA THR A 8 -47.16 10.08 26.69
C THR A 8 -46.92 9.38 25.35
N CYS A 9 -47.06 10.11 24.24
CA CYS A 9 -46.65 9.64 22.90
C CYS A 9 -46.26 10.84 22.02
N ALA A 10 -44.96 11.18 21.95
CA ALA A 10 -44.46 12.06 20.87
C ALA A 10 -42.94 11.99 20.58
N ALA A 11 -42.15 11.09 21.17
CA ALA A 11 -40.69 11.16 21.05
C ALA A 11 -40.04 10.19 20.02
N ALA A 12 -40.77 9.25 19.42
CA ALA A 12 -40.15 8.15 18.67
C ALA A 12 -39.82 8.44 17.18
N ALA A 13 -40.40 9.47 16.55
CA ALA A 13 -40.29 9.67 15.10
C ALA A 13 -38.92 10.25 14.64
N HIS A 14 -38.22 11.02 15.48
CA HIS A 14 -36.97 11.70 15.06
C HIS A 14 -35.75 10.78 15.02
N ALA A 15 -35.75 9.67 15.77
CA ALA A 15 -34.60 8.76 15.86
C ALA A 15 -34.34 7.97 14.55
N GLN A 16 -35.40 7.68 13.78
CA GLN A 16 -35.28 6.86 12.56
C GLN A 16 -34.59 7.61 11.41
N ILE A 17 -34.85 8.92 11.27
CA ILE A 17 -34.27 9.73 10.19
C ILE A 17 -32.77 9.92 10.40
N PHE A 18 -32.35 10.27 11.63
CA PHE A 18 -30.93 10.41 11.97
C PHE A 18 -30.18 9.08 11.84
N GLY A 19 -30.81 7.96 12.25
CA GLY A 19 -30.24 6.63 12.09
C GLY A 19 -29.95 6.27 10.63
N ASN A 20 -30.91 6.51 9.73
CA ASN A 20 -30.71 6.20 8.30
C ASN A 20 -29.67 7.10 7.61
N PHE A 21 -29.53 8.36 8.03
CA PHE A 21 -28.50 9.25 7.49
C PHE A 21 -27.10 8.84 7.97
N PHE A 22 -26.94 8.54 9.27
CA PHE A 22 -25.66 8.14 9.84
C PHE A 22 -25.15 6.81 9.23
N ASN A 23 -26.05 5.83 9.04
CA ASN A 23 -25.69 4.57 8.39
C ASN A 23 -25.27 4.74 6.92
N GLN A 24 -25.80 5.73 6.20
CA GLN A 24 -25.38 6.01 4.82
C GLN A 24 -24.01 6.71 4.76
N MET A 25 -23.69 7.57 5.73
CA MET A 25 -22.39 8.25 5.79
C MET A 25 -21.26 7.25 6.08
N LEU A 26 -21.45 6.35 7.05
CA LEU A 26 -20.45 5.33 7.40
C LEU A 26 -20.16 4.32 6.27
N LYS A 27 -21.17 3.99 5.44
CA LYS A 27 -20.98 3.05 4.32
C LYS A 27 -20.13 3.63 3.18
N LYS A 28 -20.17 4.95 2.95
CA LYS A 28 -19.35 5.58 1.90
C LYS A 28 -17.89 5.75 2.31
N GLU A 29 -17.61 5.91 3.61
CA GLU A 29 -16.25 6.15 4.10
C GLU A 29 -15.44 4.85 4.26
N PHE A 30 -16.12 3.71 4.51
CA PHE A 30 -15.49 2.39 4.65
C PHE A 30 -15.62 1.46 3.43
N ALA A 31 -16.45 1.82 2.44
CA ALA A 31 -16.28 1.23 1.12
C ALA A 31 -14.95 1.77 0.60
N VAL A 32 -13.87 1.04 0.85
CA VAL A 32 -12.63 1.15 0.08
C VAL A 32 -13.05 0.78 -1.34
N GLU A 33 -13.57 1.76 -2.06
CA GLU A 33 -13.76 1.70 -3.50
C GLU A 33 -12.44 1.17 -4.05
N GLU A 34 -12.51 0.11 -4.85
CA GLU A 34 -11.36 -0.42 -5.56
C GLU A 34 -10.65 0.78 -6.21
N SER A 35 -9.44 1.09 -5.73
CA SER A 35 -8.78 2.34 -6.10
C SER A 35 -8.63 2.38 -7.62
N TRP A 36 -8.68 3.58 -8.21
CA TRP A 36 -8.46 3.77 -9.65
C TRP A 36 -7.20 3.05 -10.15
N HIS A 37 -6.17 2.95 -9.30
CA HIS A 37 -4.91 2.23 -9.56
C HIS A 37 -5.12 0.72 -9.73
N ASN A 38 -5.90 0.09 -8.84
CA ASN A 38 -6.19 -1.34 -8.93
C ASN A 38 -7.01 -1.67 -10.19
N GLN A 39 -7.97 -0.80 -10.52
CA GLN A 39 -8.75 -0.95 -11.74
C GLN A 39 -7.86 -0.84 -12.99
N GLU A 40 -6.89 0.07 -12.99
CA GLU A 40 -5.98 0.24 -14.13
C GLU A 40 -4.99 -0.93 -14.25
N TYR A 41 -4.46 -1.42 -13.13
CA TYR A 41 -3.60 -2.60 -13.10
C TYR A 41 -4.27 -3.82 -13.78
N HIS A 42 -5.55 -4.05 -13.53
CA HIS A 42 -6.31 -5.14 -14.15
C HIS A 42 -6.64 -4.94 -15.64
N LYS A 43 -6.53 -3.72 -16.18
CA LYS A 43 -6.73 -3.44 -17.61
C LYS A 43 -5.47 -3.66 -18.43
N VAL A 44 -4.30 -3.57 -17.81
CA VAL A 44 -3.02 -3.73 -18.50
C VAL A 44 -2.80 -5.21 -18.85
N SER A 45 -2.63 -5.48 -20.14
CA SER A 45 -2.24 -6.81 -20.64
C SER A 45 -0.85 -6.71 -21.27
N CYS A 46 0.06 -7.58 -20.84
CA CYS A 46 1.41 -7.66 -21.38
C CYS A 46 1.55 -8.92 -22.25
N ASP A 47 2.03 -8.76 -23.49
CA ASP A 47 2.05 -9.86 -24.48
C ASP A 47 2.96 -11.03 -24.10
N ASN A 48 4.10 -10.77 -23.45
CA ASN A 48 5.15 -11.77 -23.21
C ASN A 48 5.68 -11.75 -21.77
N GLY A 49 4.90 -11.27 -20.81
CA GLY A 49 5.50 -11.00 -19.51
C GLY A 49 4.57 -10.62 -18.39
N HIS A 50 5.13 -9.86 -17.48
CA HIS A 50 4.56 -9.46 -16.21
C HIS A 50 4.28 -7.96 -16.21
N VAL A 51 3.16 -7.56 -15.63
CA VAL A 51 2.84 -6.15 -15.36
C VAL A 51 3.37 -5.76 -13.99
N CYS A 52 4.18 -4.72 -13.92
CA CYS A 52 4.69 -4.21 -12.65
C CYS A 52 3.59 -3.49 -11.88
N PRO A 53 3.32 -3.85 -10.61
CA PRO A 53 2.17 -3.33 -9.87
C PRO A 53 2.26 -1.84 -9.55
N ASP A 54 3.49 -1.32 -9.41
CA ASP A 54 3.72 0.08 -9.04
C ASP A 54 3.65 1.00 -10.27
N THR A 55 4.36 0.62 -11.34
CA THR A 55 4.58 1.47 -12.52
C THR A 55 3.72 1.13 -13.72
N LEU A 56 2.95 0.03 -13.67
CA LEU A 56 2.16 -0.51 -14.78
C LEU A 56 2.98 -0.82 -16.04
N THR A 57 4.29 -0.97 -15.89
CA THR A 57 5.21 -1.30 -17.00
C THR A 57 5.23 -2.80 -17.27
N CYS A 58 5.25 -3.19 -18.55
CA CYS A 58 5.42 -4.59 -18.95
C CYS A 58 6.89 -4.99 -19.00
N VAL A 59 7.25 -6.08 -18.33
CA VAL A 59 8.62 -6.64 -18.28
C VAL A 59 8.59 -8.17 -18.47
N ASN A 60 9.71 -8.82 -18.75
CA ASN A 60 9.71 -10.27 -18.98
C ASN A 60 9.69 -11.09 -17.69
N SER A 61 10.19 -10.51 -16.59
CA SER A 61 10.26 -11.15 -15.28
C SER A 61 9.92 -10.16 -14.16
N PRO A 62 9.25 -10.57 -13.07
CA PRO A 62 8.98 -9.70 -11.93
C PRO A 62 10.25 -9.02 -11.38
N LEU A 63 11.39 -9.69 -11.46
CA LEU A 63 12.68 -9.12 -11.03
C LEU A 63 13.20 -8.00 -11.93
N GLU A 64 12.55 -7.69 -13.05
CA GLU A 64 12.89 -6.55 -13.92
C GLU A 64 12.07 -5.30 -13.58
N CYS A 65 11.06 -5.41 -12.72
CA CYS A 65 10.20 -4.27 -12.41
C CYS A 65 10.96 -3.11 -11.76
N PRO A 66 10.86 -1.88 -12.30
CA PRO A 66 11.51 -0.74 -11.70
C PRO A 66 10.86 -0.36 -10.36
N CYS A 67 11.61 0.28 -9.48
CA CYS A 67 11.05 0.94 -8.30
C CYS A 67 10.13 2.09 -8.70
N GLN A 68 9.16 2.43 -7.85
CA GLN A 68 8.20 3.51 -8.09
C GLN A 68 8.89 4.86 -8.26
N PHE A 69 9.96 5.11 -7.50
CA PHE A 69 10.71 6.35 -7.52
C PHE A 69 12.20 6.09 -7.82
N PRO A 70 12.56 5.70 -9.06
CA PRO A 70 13.93 5.26 -9.40
C PRO A 70 15.00 6.37 -9.19
N ALA A 71 14.58 7.63 -9.17
CA ALA A 71 15.45 8.76 -8.86
C ALA A 71 15.90 8.78 -7.39
N SER A 72 15.03 8.38 -6.45
CA SER A 72 15.25 8.47 -5.00
C SER A 72 15.29 7.11 -4.30
N GLU A 73 15.11 6.01 -5.03
CA GLU A 73 15.10 4.64 -4.50
C GLU A 73 16.16 3.77 -5.16
N ILE A 74 16.65 2.79 -4.40
CA ILE A 74 17.53 1.72 -4.85
C ILE A 74 16.73 0.43 -4.86
N LYS A 75 16.86 -0.32 -5.96
CA LYS A 75 16.33 -1.67 -6.07
C LYS A 75 17.32 -2.68 -5.49
N CYS A 76 16.94 -3.36 -4.43
CA CYS A 76 17.73 -4.43 -3.82
C CYS A 76 17.07 -5.79 -4.07
N VAL A 77 17.68 -6.59 -4.93
CA VAL A 77 17.24 -7.97 -5.20
C VAL A 77 17.73 -8.88 -4.08
N TYR A 78 16.86 -9.74 -3.57
CA TYR A 78 17.22 -10.67 -2.51
C TYR A 78 18.28 -11.68 -2.97
N PRO A 79 19.13 -12.21 -2.06
CA PRO A 79 20.21 -13.12 -2.43
C PRO A 79 19.75 -14.41 -3.13
N ASP A 80 18.57 -14.91 -2.81
CA ASP A 80 17.95 -16.09 -3.41
C ASP A 80 17.20 -15.79 -4.71
N LYS A 81 17.14 -14.51 -5.12
CA LYS A 81 16.37 -14.01 -6.27
C LYS A 81 14.87 -14.30 -6.18
N SER A 82 14.33 -14.51 -4.97
CA SER A 82 12.88 -14.71 -4.76
C SER A 82 12.08 -13.43 -5.01
N GLY A 83 12.72 -12.27 -4.92
CA GLY A 83 12.09 -10.98 -5.09
C GLY A 83 13.07 -9.83 -4.95
N TYR A 84 12.52 -8.63 -4.82
CA TYR A 84 13.26 -7.42 -4.57
C TYR A 84 12.49 -6.51 -3.61
N VAL A 85 13.21 -5.54 -3.05
CA VAL A 85 12.64 -4.43 -2.30
C VAL A 85 13.23 -3.13 -2.81
N CYS A 86 12.41 -2.09 -2.81
CA CYS A 86 12.84 -0.73 -3.09
C CYS A 86 13.01 0.01 -1.76
N ILE A 87 14.19 0.54 -1.53
CA ILE A 87 14.51 1.35 -0.34
C ILE A 87 14.95 2.73 -0.79
N SER A 88 14.77 3.74 0.07
CA SER A 88 15.28 5.09 -0.22
C SER A 88 16.80 5.08 -0.38
N LYS A 89 17.30 5.84 -1.36
CA LYS A 89 18.74 6.12 -1.50
C LYS A 89 19.26 6.79 -0.23
N PRO A 90 20.46 6.43 0.25
CA PRO A 90 21.15 7.20 1.26
C PRO A 90 21.44 8.63 0.76
N GLY A 91 21.51 9.58 1.70
CA GLY A 91 21.63 11.00 1.40
C GLY A 91 22.96 11.43 0.76
N ASP A 92 23.97 10.55 0.75
CA ASP A 92 25.24 10.76 0.05
C ASP A 92 25.14 10.47 -1.47
N GLY A 93 23.96 10.08 -1.96
CA GLY A 93 23.73 9.78 -3.37
C GLY A 93 24.28 8.40 -3.78
N TYR A 94 24.71 7.58 -2.83
CA TYR A 94 25.11 6.21 -3.08
C TYR A 94 23.93 5.39 -3.61
N ASP A 95 24.14 4.59 -4.65
CA ASP A 95 23.09 3.81 -5.31
C ASP A 95 23.23 2.29 -5.11
N GLY A 96 24.17 1.85 -4.27
CA GLY A 96 24.43 0.43 -4.04
C GLY A 96 25.06 -0.30 -5.23
N SER A 97 25.49 0.41 -6.27
CA SER A 97 26.06 -0.19 -7.48
C SER A 97 27.49 -0.69 -7.28
N ASP A 98 28.23 -0.15 -6.31
CA ASP A 98 29.53 -0.69 -5.99
C ASP A 98 29.42 -1.98 -5.16
N ALA A 99 30.21 -2.99 -5.54
CA ALA A 99 30.34 -4.23 -4.79
C ALA A 99 30.92 -4.00 -3.38
N SER A 100 31.31 -2.77 -3.04
CA SER A 100 31.64 -2.34 -1.69
C SER A 100 30.41 -1.96 -0.89
N SER A 101 29.37 -2.78 -0.99
CA SER A 101 28.30 -2.88 0.00
C SER A 101 28.88 -3.47 1.30
N LYS A 102 29.86 -2.79 1.91
CA LYS A 102 30.04 -2.93 3.35
C LYS A 102 28.77 -2.29 3.89
N ALA A 103 27.90 -3.10 4.49
CA ALA A 103 26.89 -2.57 5.38
C ALA A 103 27.64 -1.83 6.50
N GLU A 104 27.99 -0.59 6.22
CA GLU A 104 28.53 0.35 7.19
C GLU A 104 27.41 0.64 8.18
N ASP A 105 27.79 0.76 9.45
CA ASP A 105 26.84 1.03 10.52
C ASP A 105 26.04 2.29 10.18
N GLY A 106 24.71 2.17 10.14
CA GLY A 106 23.78 3.25 9.83
C GLY A 106 23.39 3.48 8.37
N LYS A 107 24.02 2.84 7.37
CA LYS A 107 23.60 2.98 5.96
C LYS A 107 22.53 1.94 5.58
N ARG A 108 21.37 2.40 5.12
CA ARG A 108 20.32 1.55 4.54
C ARG A 108 20.59 1.35 3.04
N ASP A 109 21.47 0.42 2.73
CA ASP A 109 21.80 0.01 1.36
C ASP A 109 21.37 -1.44 1.08
N CYS A 110 21.74 -1.98 -0.09
CA CYS A 110 21.43 -3.37 -0.40
C CYS A 110 22.20 -4.39 0.46
N ALA A 111 23.34 -4.03 1.06
CA ALA A 111 23.98 -4.92 2.04
C ALA A 111 23.19 -4.99 3.34
N TRP A 112 22.64 -3.86 3.80
CA TRP A 112 21.71 -3.82 4.92
C TRP A 112 20.48 -4.68 4.64
N VAL A 113 19.85 -4.53 3.45
CA VAL A 113 18.71 -5.38 3.03
C VAL A 113 19.10 -6.86 3.04
N ASN A 114 20.26 -7.20 2.51
CA ASN A 114 20.69 -8.60 2.43
C ASN A 114 20.99 -9.19 3.81
N LYS A 115 21.55 -8.40 4.76
CA LYS A 115 21.68 -8.81 6.17
C LYS A 115 20.31 -8.99 6.82
N ALA A 116 19.37 -8.05 6.59
CA ALA A 116 18.01 -8.13 7.10
C ALA A 116 17.29 -9.38 6.60
N PHE A 117 17.42 -9.68 5.31
CA PHE A 117 16.85 -10.88 4.69
C PHE A 117 17.40 -12.17 5.29
N ARG A 118 18.70 -12.20 5.63
CA ARG A 118 19.34 -13.35 6.30
C ARG A 118 19.09 -13.41 7.81
N GLY A 119 18.45 -12.40 8.41
CA GLY A 119 18.25 -12.31 9.87
C GLY A 119 19.53 -11.97 10.65
N GLU A 120 20.47 -11.25 10.04
CA GLU A 120 21.79 -10.90 10.60
C GLU A 120 21.89 -9.45 11.11
N LEU A 121 20.75 -8.78 11.36
CA LEU A 121 20.72 -7.42 11.92
C LEU A 121 20.87 -7.42 13.44
#